data_AF-A0A2C9UMB8-F1
#
_entry.id   AF-A0A2C9UMB8-F1
#
_cell.length_a   1.000
_cell.length_b   1.000
_cell.length_c   1.000
_cell.angle_alpha   90.00
_cell.angle_beta   90.00
_cell.angle_gamma   90.00
#
_symmetry.space_group_name_H-M   'P 1'
#
loop_
_entity.id
_entity.type
_entity.pdbx_description
1 polymer ?
#
loop_
_entity_poly.entity_id
_entity_poly.type
_entity_poly.pdbx_seq_one_letter_code
_entity_poly.pdbx_strand_id
1 'polypeptide(L)'
;MDGKISWTVADAVDYNGLPADRSKTGGWVPAALVLGIEVCERLSTMGIAVNLVTYLTGTLHLASATSANIVTDFMGTSFLLCLLGGFLADSFLGRYKTIAIFAAIQALGTGMLALVTKLSQLRPPPCLTNHSCVQANGFQMGILYIALYIIALGTGGLKSSVSGFGTDQFDEKDEREKAQMAYFFHRFFFFISLGTLLAVTVLVYLQDEVGRSWAYGICSVAMFVAILIFFCGTKRYRYKKSVGSPIVHIFQVIVAAIKKRNMNLPYNISSLYENTPEASRIQHTDQFHFLDKAAIIAEGDFENTGAAPNPWKLCSVTRVEEAKMMVRILPIWATTIIFWTTYAQMITFSVEQASTMERSIGSFQIPAGSLTVFFVAAILITLAIYDRLIMPLWKKWKGKPGFSNIQRIGIGLVLSTFGMAAAALAERKRLSVAKAVGGNTSTLPLTVFLLIPQFFLVGAGEAFIYTGQLDFFITQSPKGMKTMSTGLFLTTLSLGFFVSSFLVMVVKRVTGTDGGQGWLADNINYGRLDCFYGLLAILGVVNFVVFLVCALWYKPSNGNTKSGLQMENIGNGSLAEEKC
;
A
#
# COMPACT_ATOMS: atom_id res chain seq x y z
N MET A 1 -30.04 -38.01 3.17
CA MET A 1 -28.59 -38.32 3.14
C MET A 1 -27.90 -37.21 3.89
N ASP A 2 -27.62 -37.46 5.17
CA ASP A 2 -27.07 -36.49 6.10
C ASP A 2 -25.69 -36.01 5.67
N GLY A 3 -25.54 -34.69 5.58
CA GLY A 3 -24.28 -34.03 5.28
C GLY A 3 -23.28 -34.31 6.41
N LYS A 4 -22.34 -35.24 6.18
CA LYS A 4 -21.15 -35.38 7.01
C LYS A 4 -20.40 -34.05 6.97
N ILE A 5 -20.53 -33.27 8.04
CA ILE A 5 -19.66 -32.13 8.32
C ILE A 5 -18.24 -32.68 8.32
N SER A 6 -17.45 -32.34 7.30
CA SER A 6 -16.03 -32.65 7.27
C SER A 6 -15.37 -32.00 8.49
N TRP A 7 -14.85 -32.81 9.42
CA TRP A 7 -14.11 -32.34 10.59
C TRP A 7 -12.75 -31.72 10.22
N THR A 8 -12.32 -31.92 8.97
CA THR A 8 -11.07 -31.41 8.42
C THR A 8 -11.32 -30.26 7.44
N VAL A 9 -10.42 -29.28 7.47
CA VAL A 9 -10.38 -28.15 6.55
C VAL A 9 -9.55 -28.55 5.33
N ALA A 10 -10.19 -28.61 4.15
CA ALA A 10 -9.61 -29.23 2.96
C ALA A 10 -8.38 -28.51 2.38
N ASP A 11 -8.23 -27.20 2.63
CA ASP A 11 -7.18 -26.33 2.10
C ASP A 11 -6.10 -25.95 3.12
N ALA A 12 -6.14 -26.53 4.34
CA ALA A 12 -5.21 -26.21 5.41
C ALA A 12 -4.62 -27.45 6.11
N VAL A 13 -3.39 -27.32 6.60
CA VAL A 13 -2.70 -28.32 7.42
C VAL A 13 -2.41 -27.77 8.82
N ASP A 14 -2.23 -28.66 9.79
CA ASP A 14 -1.76 -28.35 11.13
C ASP A 14 -0.22 -28.20 11.17
N TYR A 15 0.34 -27.97 12.37
CA TYR A 15 1.79 -27.80 12.53
C TYR A 15 2.62 -29.06 12.22
N ASN A 16 2.00 -30.25 12.22
CA ASN A 16 2.62 -31.52 11.86
C ASN A 16 2.50 -31.83 10.36
N GLY A 17 1.82 -30.98 9.58
CA GLY A 17 1.54 -31.21 8.17
C GLY A 17 0.36 -32.16 7.90
N LEU A 18 -0.41 -32.51 8.94
CA LEU A 18 -1.65 -33.30 8.82
C LEU A 18 -2.82 -32.38 8.46
N PRO A 19 -3.92 -32.89 7.88
CA PRO A 19 -5.11 -32.08 7.61
C PRO A 19 -5.61 -31.36 8.86
N ALA A 20 -5.88 -30.05 8.76
CA ALA A 20 -6.24 -29.23 9.90
C ALA A 20 -7.61 -29.63 10.48
N ASP A 21 -7.66 -29.87 11.80
CA ASP A 21 -8.89 -30.16 12.55
C ASP A 21 -9.62 -28.86 12.90
N ARG A 22 -10.88 -28.74 12.48
CA ARG A 22 -11.70 -27.54 12.68
C ARG A 22 -11.90 -27.19 14.16
N SER A 23 -11.93 -28.19 15.06
CA SER A 23 -12.17 -27.99 16.49
C SER A 23 -10.93 -27.61 17.30
N LYS A 24 -9.73 -27.96 16.81
CA LYS A 24 -8.47 -27.79 17.54
C LYS A 24 -7.58 -26.67 17.00
N THR A 25 -7.67 -26.40 15.70
CA THR A 25 -6.80 -25.45 15.00
C THR A 25 -7.61 -24.31 14.39
N GLY A 26 -7.02 -23.13 14.30
CA GLY A 26 -7.66 -21.93 13.76
C GLY A 26 -8.68 -21.28 14.72
N GLY A 27 -9.50 -20.41 14.18
CA GLY A 27 -10.47 -19.61 14.92
C GLY A 27 -9.90 -18.31 15.49
N TRP A 28 -10.70 -17.68 16.34
CA TRP A 28 -10.45 -16.32 16.82
C TRP A 28 -9.18 -16.17 17.65
N VAL A 29 -8.88 -17.12 18.55
CA VAL A 29 -7.75 -17.00 19.46
C VAL A 29 -6.42 -17.02 18.71
N PRO A 30 -6.15 -17.99 17.81
CA PRO A 30 -4.94 -17.94 16.98
C PRO A 30 -4.90 -16.67 16.10
N ALA A 31 -6.00 -16.28 15.46
CA ALA A 31 -6.03 -15.06 14.65
C ALA A 31 -5.66 -13.80 15.48
N ALA A 32 -6.12 -13.71 16.73
CA ALA A 32 -5.81 -12.59 17.62
C ALA A 32 -4.32 -12.51 18.00
N LEU A 33 -3.61 -13.64 18.09
CA LEU A 33 -2.15 -13.64 18.34
C LEU A 33 -1.37 -12.97 17.21
N VAL A 34 -1.87 -13.06 15.97
CA VAL A 34 -1.27 -12.43 14.79
C VAL A 34 -1.44 -10.89 14.83
N LEU A 35 -2.52 -10.39 15.45
CA LEU A 35 -2.79 -8.95 15.54
C LEU A 35 -1.73 -8.18 16.34
N GLY A 36 -1.07 -8.82 17.31
CA GLY A 36 -0.02 -8.19 18.10
C GLY A 36 1.17 -7.74 17.25
N ILE A 37 1.56 -8.57 16.28
CA ILE A 37 2.61 -8.24 15.31
C ILE A 37 2.19 -7.05 14.43
N GLU A 38 0.95 -7.06 13.93
CA GLU A 38 0.45 -5.95 13.10
C GLU A 38 0.49 -4.62 13.84
N VAL A 39 0.02 -4.57 15.09
CA VAL A 39 0.03 -3.33 15.89
C VAL A 39 1.45 -2.82 16.07
N CYS A 40 2.39 -3.69 16.45
CA CYS A 40 3.77 -3.30 16.69
C CYS A 40 4.46 -2.84 15.40
N GLU A 41 4.18 -3.50 14.28
CA GLU A 41 4.74 -3.13 12.98
C GLU A 41 4.19 -1.77 12.53
N ARG A 42 2.87 -1.56 12.57
CA ARG A 42 2.25 -0.28 12.21
C ARG A 42 2.79 0.86 13.07
N LEU A 43 2.85 0.64 14.38
CA LEU A 43 3.36 1.61 15.34
C LEU A 43 4.81 2.02 15.00
N SER A 44 5.67 1.03 14.77
CA SER A 44 7.09 1.24 14.48
C SER A 44 7.31 1.91 13.11
N THR A 45 6.77 1.34 12.03
CA THR A 45 6.98 1.82 10.67
C THR A 45 6.47 3.26 10.52
N MET A 46 5.22 3.55 10.96
CA MET A 46 4.67 4.90 10.83
C MET A 46 5.38 5.88 11.75
N GLY A 47 5.68 5.51 12.99
CA GLY A 47 6.32 6.40 13.95
C GLY A 47 7.75 6.77 13.55
N ILE A 48 8.49 5.84 12.95
CA ILE A 48 9.80 6.13 12.35
C ILE A 48 9.61 7.02 11.12
N ALA A 49 8.75 6.64 10.18
CA ALA A 49 8.62 7.33 8.89
C ALA A 49 8.22 8.80 9.01
N VAL A 50 7.19 9.12 9.82
CA VAL A 50 6.63 10.48 9.91
C VAL A 50 7.55 11.50 10.58
N ASN A 51 8.57 11.04 11.29
CA ASN A 51 9.48 11.90 12.04
C ASN A 51 10.96 11.64 11.72
N LEU A 52 11.26 10.74 10.79
CA LEU A 52 12.64 10.50 10.33
C LEU A 52 13.23 11.77 9.69
N VAL A 53 12.42 12.56 8.99
CA VAL A 53 12.89 13.79 8.32
C VAL A 53 13.46 14.80 9.33
N THR A 54 12.90 14.89 10.53
CA THR A 54 13.39 15.78 11.59
C THR A 54 14.67 15.25 12.25
N TYR A 55 14.94 13.94 12.13
CA TYR A 55 16.23 13.35 12.52
C TYR A 55 17.33 13.65 11.52
N LEU A 56 17.03 13.50 10.24
CA LEU A 56 17.97 13.78 9.16
C LEU A 56 18.35 15.27 9.13
N THR A 57 17.37 16.17 9.26
CA THR A 57 17.61 17.62 9.28
C THR A 57 18.15 18.12 10.62
N GLY A 58 17.53 17.73 11.74
CA GLY A 58 17.83 18.29 13.05
C GLY A 58 19.05 17.69 13.75
N THR A 59 19.31 16.38 13.58
CA THR A 59 20.42 15.69 14.26
C THR A 59 21.58 15.38 13.32
N LEU A 60 21.30 15.05 12.05
CA LEU A 60 22.35 14.74 11.06
C LEU A 60 22.73 15.95 10.18
N HIS A 61 22.04 17.08 10.37
CA HIS A 61 22.30 18.36 9.70
C HIS A 61 22.29 18.26 8.17
N LEU A 62 21.50 17.34 7.62
CA LEU A 62 21.34 17.19 6.18
C LEU A 62 20.43 18.28 5.61
N ALA A 63 20.64 18.60 4.34
CA ALA A 63 19.76 19.46 3.59
C ALA A 63 18.31 18.92 3.59
N SER A 64 17.33 19.83 3.63
CA SER A 64 15.89 19.53 3.56
C SER A 64 15.54 18.60 2.40
N ALA A 65 15.92 18.97 1.17
CA ALA A 65 15.64 18.15 -0.02
C ALA A 65 16.26 16.74 0.04
N THR A 66 17.48 16.62 0.57
CA THR A 66 18.16 15.32 0.73
C THR A 66 17.46 14.47 1.79
N SER A 67 17.04 15.10 2.89
CA SER A 67 16.32 14.44 3.98
C SER A 67 14.97 13.89 3.52
N ALA A 68 14.22 14.69 2.76
CA ALA A 68 12.97 14.26 2.14
C ALA A 68 13.18 13.02 1.25
N ASN A 69 14.20 13.04 0.38
CA ASN A 69 14.51 11.91 -0.49
C ASN A 69 14.85 10.62 0.27
N ILE A 70 15.63 10.71 1.35
CA ILE A 70 15.98 9.53 2.17
C ILE A 70 14.72 8.90 2.77
N VAL A 71 13.78 9.72 3.27
CA VAL A 71 12.51 9.23 3.83
C VAL A 71 11.65 8.59 2.76
N THR A 72 11.52 9.24 1.59
CA THR A 72 10.71 8.70 0.50
C THR A 72 11.33 7.45 -0.09
N ASP A 73 12.66 7.38 -0.24
CA ASP A 73 13.36 6.17 -0.72
C ASP A 73 13.22 5.01 0.28
N PHE A 74 13.31 5.28 1.59
CA PHE A 74 13.06 4.29 2.64
C PHE A 74 11.63 3.72 2.55
N MET A 75 10.63 4.59 2.46
CA MET A 75 9.22 4.17 2.36
C MET A 75 8.92 3.46 1.04
N GLY A 76 9.43 4.00 -0.08
CA GLY A 76 9.30 3.42 -1.41
C GLY A 76 9.89 2.01 -1.47
N THR A 77 11.09 1.83 -0.89
CA THR A 77 11.76 0.53 -0.79
C THR A 77 10.98 -0.43 0.10
N SER A 78 10.47 0.02 1.26
CA SER A 78 9.66 -0.80 2.16
C SER A 78 8.43 -1.39 1.46
N PHE A 79 7.72 -0.57 0.69
CA PHE A 79 6.56 -1.03 -0.09
C PHE A 79 6.95 -1.92 -1.27
N LEU A 80 8.08 -1.67 -1.93
CA LEU A 80 8.59 -2.54 -3.00
C LEU A 80 8.92 -3.93 -2.45
N LEU A 81 9.58 -3.99 -1.30
CA LEU A 81 9.96 -5.23 -0.63
C LEU A 81 8.73 -6.00 -0.10
N CYS A 82 7.57 -5.37 0.05
CA CYS A 82 6.32 -6.10 0.30
C CYS A 82 5.96 -7.05 -0.84
N LEU A 83 6.19 -6.65 -2.10
CA LEU A 83 5.94 -7.51 -3.25
C LEU A 83 6.89 -8.72 -3.25
N LEU A 84 8.17 -8.48 -2.95
CA LEU A 84 9.15 -9.55 -2.79
C LEU A 84 8.77 -10.49 -1.64
N GLY A 85 8.35 -9.93 -0.52
CA GLY A 85 7.86 -10.67 0.65
C GLY A 85 6.70 -11.62 0.31
N GLY A 86 5.70 -11.11 -0.41
CA GLY A 86 4.56 -11.90 -0.87
C GLY A 86 4.99 -13.02 -1.81
N PHE A 87 5.87 -12.72 -2.77
CA PHE A 87 6.43 -13.73 -3.67
C PHE A 87 7.18 -14.84 -2.91
N LEU A 88 8.00 -14.49 -1.91
CA LEU A 88 8.72 -15.47 -1.09
C LEU A 88 7.78 -16.33 -0.24
N ALA A 89 6.73 -15.72 0.32
CA ALA A 89 5.71 -16.43 1.09
C ALA A 89 4.93 -17.43 0.23
N ASP A 90 4.54 -17.02 -0.97
CA ASP A 90 3.72 -17.84 -1.87
C ASP A 90 4.54 -18.89 -2.65
N SER A 91 5.85 -18.70 -2.82
CA SER A 91 6.66 -19.60 -3.65
C SER A 91 7.56 -20.55 -2.86
N PHE A 92 8.09 -20.13 -1.70
CA PHE A 92 9.16 -20.88 -1.02
C PHE A 92 8.92 -21.11 0.48
N LEU A 93 8.65 -20.04 1.24
CA LEU A 93 8.71 -20.09 2.70
C LEU A 93 7.38 -20.44 3.37
N GLY A 94 6.25 -20.12 2.73
CA GLY A 94 4.94 -20.09 3.37
C GLY A 94 4.76 -18.83 4.22
N ARG A 95 3.50 -18.44 4.47
CA ARG A 95 3.16 -17.19 5.16
C ARG A 95 3.69 -17.13 6.60
N TYR A 96 3.56 -18.21 7.36
CA TYR A 96 4.02 -18.28 8.75
C TYR A 96 5.53 -18.02 8.91
N LYS A 97 6.36 -18.76 8.16
CA LYS A 97 7.83 -18.60 8.23
C LYS A 97 8.26 -17.22 7.75
N THR A 98 7.58 -16.70 6.72
CA THR A 98 7.81 -15.34 6.23
C THR A 98 7.56 -14.31 7.34
N ILE A 99 6.40 -14.35 8.02
CA ILE A 99 6.11 -13.44 9.14
C ILE A 99 7.18 -13.54 10.23
N ALA A 100 7.53 -14.75 10.65
CA ALA A 100 8.51 -14.96 11.72
C ALA A 100 9.91 -14.41 11.38
N ILE A 101 10.43 -14.74 10.19
CA ILE A 101 11.76 -14.31 9.74
C ILE A 101 11.79 -12.79 9.57
N PHE A 102 10.81 -12.22 8.87
CA PHE A 102 10.81 -10.80 8.54
C PHE A 102 10.46 -9.92 9.75
N ALA A 103 9.64 -10.39 10.70
CA ALA A 103 9.46 -9.71 11.98
C ALA A 103 10.77 -9.65 12.80
N ALA A 104 11.55 -10.74 12.82
CA ALA A 104 12.85 -10.76 13.49
C ALA A 104 13.85 -9.79 12.81
N ILE A 105 13.88 -9.77 11.48
CA ILE A 105 14.67 -8.81 10.69
C ILE A 105 14.25 -7.37 11.04
N GLN A 106 12.95 -7.08 11.11
CA GLN A 106 12.46 -5.76 11.49
C GLN A 106 12.88 -5.37 12.91
N ALA A 107 12.75 -6.30 13.88
CA ALA A 107 13.17 -6.07 15.26
C ALA A 107 14.67 -5.71 15.31
N LEU A 108 15.52 -6.48 14.62
CA LEU A 108 16.96 -6.21 14.50
C LEU A 108 17.24 -4.82 13.89
N GLY A 109 16.55 -4.46 12.82
CA GLY A 109 16.69 -3.14 12.18
C GLY A 109 16.31 -1.99 13.13
N THR A 110 15.19 -2.12 13.84
CA THR A 110 14.75 -1.10 14.81
C THR A 110 15.68 -1.00 16.02
N GLY A 111 16.22 -2.12 16.50
CA GLY A 111 17.21 -2.15 17.56
C GLY A 111 18.55 -1.52 17.12
N MET A 112 18.97 -1.78 15.88
CA MET A 112 20.13 -1.13 15.27
C MET A 112 19.93 0.39 15.17
N LEU A 113 18.76 0.85 14.73
CA LEU A 113 18.42 2.27 14.68
C LEU A 113 18.43 2.92 16.08
N ALA A 114 17.96 2.21 17.11
CA ALA A 114 18.06 2.66 18.50
C ALA A 114 19.52 2.83 18.96
N LEU A 115 20.41 1.92 18.55
CA LEU A 115 21.85 2.02 18.83
C LEU A 115 22.50 3.21 18.09
N VAL A 116 22.19 3.38 16.81
CA VAL A 116 22.69 4.49 15.98
C VAL A 116 22.35 5.85 16.58
N THR A 117 21.13 5.99 17.10
CA THR A 117 20.70 7.25 17.73
C THR A 117 21.29 7.49 19.12
N LYS A 118 21.73 6.44 19.81
CA LYS A 118 22.31 6.52 21.17
C LYS A 118 23.82 6.79 21.15
N LEU A 119 24.57 6.16 20.25
CA LEU A 119 26.03 6.22 20.24
C LEU A 119 26.52 7.56 19.67
N SER A 120 27.27 8.32 20.47
CA SER A 120 27.81 9.63 20.06
C SER A 120 28.74 9.55 18.86
N GLN A 121 29.44 8.43 18.66
CA GLN A 121 30.33 8.20 17.52
C GLN A 121 29.57 8.06 16.18
N LEU A 122 28.29 7.66 16.25
CA LEU A 122 27.44 7.39 15.09
C LEU A 122 26.56 8.59 14.68
N ARG A 123 26.76 9.75 15.31
CA ARG A 123 26.08 11.01 14.98
C ARG A 123 27.08 12.17 14.97
N PRO A 124 26.84 13.24 14.20
CA PRO A 124 27.68 14.43 14.27
C PRO A 124 27.51 15.11 15.63
N PRO A 125 28.48 15.95 16.04
CA PRO A 125 28.37 16.72 17.27
C PRO A 125 27.19 17.70 17.19
N PRO A 126 26.53 18.02 18.33
CA PRO A 126 25.45 19.00 18.36
C PRO A 126 25.95 20.37 17.91
N CYS A 127 25.12 21.11 17.17
CA CYS A 127 25.50 22.44 16.70
C CYS A 127 25.70 23.41 17.86
N LEU A 128 26.84 24.10 17.86
CA LEU A 128 27.10 25.24 18.73
C LEU A 128 26.64 26.52 18.01
N THR A 129 26.05 27.45 18.75
CA THR A 129 25.35 28.66 18.26
C THR A 129 26.20 29.60 17.37
N ASN A 130 27.51 29.41 17.30
CA ASN A 130 28.46 30.27 16.57
C ASN A 130 29.18 29.61 15.38
N HIS A 131 28.87 28.35 15.02
CA HIS A 131 29.49 27.67 13.88
C HIS A 131 28.46 26.98 12.98
N SER A 132 28.79 26.88 11.68
CA SER A 132 28.04 26.05 10.73
C SER A 132 28.03 24.59 11.21
N CYS A 133 26.83 24.03 11.37
CA CYS A 133 26.63 22.64 11.77
C CYS A 133 27.42 21.68 10.89
N VAL A 134 28.13 20.73 11.52
CA VAL A 134 28.84 19.68 10.79
C VAL A 134 27.85 18.62 10.34
N GLN A 135 27.81 18.35 9.04
CA GLN A 135 26.96 17.30 8.48
C GLN A 135 27.47 15.91 8.85
N ALA A 136 26.56 14.94 8.92
CA ALA A 136 26.92 13.55 9.15
C ALA A 136 27.89 13.03 8.08
N ASN A 137 28.93 12.30 8.51
CA ASN A 137 29.92 11.75 7.60
C ASN A 137 29.39 10.49 6.86
N GLY A 138 30.10 10.05 5.83
CA GLY A 138 29.70 8.88 5.04
C GLY A 138 29.56 7.58 5.84
N PHE A 139 30.36 7.40 6.90
CA PHE A 139 30.28 6.22 7.77
C PHE A 139 29.01 6.21 8.62
N GLN A 140 28.68 7.34 9.24
CA GLN A 140 27.44 7.55 10.02
C GLN A 140 26.21 7.32 9.13
N MET A 141 26.23 7.89 7.92
CA MET A 141 25.18 7.67 6.93
C MET A 141 25.08 6.21 6.48
N GLY A 142 26.21 5.53 6.23
CA GLY A 142 26.23 4.13 5.83
C GLY A 142 25.55 3.22 6.86
N ILE A 143 25.85 3.40 8.15
CA ILE A 143 25.23 2.61 9.22
C ILE A 143 23.74 2.94 9.35
N LEU A 144 23.35 4.22 9.22
CA LEU A 144 21.93 4.60 9.20
C LEU A 144 21.18 3.92 8.05
N TYR A 145 21.73 3.93 6.82
CA TYR A 145 21.10 3.28 5.67
C TYR A 145 20.95 1.77 5.87
N ILE A 146 21.96 1.11 6.46
CA ILE A 146 21.86 -0.32 6.80
C ILE A 146 20.68 -0.54 7.76
N ALA A 147 20.57 0.26 8.82
CA ALA A 147 19.46 0.14 9.77
C ALA A 147 18.10 0.37 9.08
N LEU A 148 17.96 1.44 8.29
CA LEU A 148 16.72 1.77 7.59
C LEU A 148 16.33 0.68 6.58
N TYR A 149 17.26 0.14 5.79
CA TYR A 149 16.92 -0.87 4.79
C TYR A 149 16.71 -2.27 5.39
N ILE A 150 17.31 -2.59 6.53
CA ILE A 150 16.93 -3.79 7.30
C ILE A 150 15.49 -3.65 7.81
N ILE A 151 15.11 -2.48 8.33
CA ILE A 151 13.71 -2.21 8.71
C ILE A 151 12.80 -2.34 7.50
N ALA A 152 13.15 -1.74 6.36
CA ALA A 152 12.36 -1.80 5.13
C ALA A 152 12.13 -3.25 4.66
N LEU A 153 13.18 -4.08 4.71
CA LEU A 153 13.12 -5.49 4.38
C LEU A 153 12.18 -6.24 5.32
N GLY A 154 12.34 -6.05 6.63
CA GLY A 154 11.49 -6.67 7.65
C GLY A 154 10.02 -6.27 7.53
N THR A 155 9.75 -4.97 7.42
CA THR A 155 8.39 -4.42 7.19
C THR A 155 7.78 -5.00 5.91
N GLY A 156 8.57 -5.10 4.83
CA GLY A 156 8.15 -5.65 3.55
C GLY A 156 7.58 -7.08 3.67
N GLY A 157 8.41 -8.02 4.14
CA GLY A 157 8.01 -9.42 4.22
C GLY A 157 6.92 -9.71 5.24
N LEU A 158 6.86 -8.93 6.32
CA LEU A 158 5.81 -9.04 7.33
C LEU A 158 4.46 -8.58 6.76
N LYS A 159 4.40 -7.37 6.20
CA LYS A 159 3.16 -6.74 5.72
C LYS A 159 2.48 -7.56 4.61
N SER A 160 3.26 -8.24 3.78
CA SER A 160 2.73 -9.05 2.68
C SER A 160 1.98 -10.30 3.13
N SER A 161 2.26 -10.79 4.34
CA SER A 161 1.88 -12.14 4.76
C SER A 161 0.94 -12.17 5.98
N VAL A 162 1.02 -11.16 6.85
CA VAL A 162 0.31 -11.10 8.15
C VAL A 162 -1.21 -11.13 8.02
N SER A 163 -1.78 -10.34 7.09
CA SER A 163 -3.23 -10.27 6.87
C SER A 163 -3.76 -11.60 6.30
N GLY A 164 -3.06 -12.15 5.31
CA GLY A 164 -3.39 -13.46 4.72
C GLY A 164 -3.32 -14.60 5.74
N PHE A 165 -2.27 -14.62 6.56
CA PHE A 165 -2.15 -15.63 7.62
C PHE A 165 -3.23 -15.50 8.70
N GLY A 166 -3.66 -14.27 9.02
CA GLY A 166 -4.80 -14.02 9.90
C GLY A 166 -6.11 -14.59 9.35
N THR A 167 -6.37 -14.42 8.05
CA THR A 167 -7.54 -15.02 7.40
C THR A 167 -7.47 -16.53 7.27
N ASP A 168 -6.25 -17.09 7.15
CA ASP A 168 -6.06 -18.54 7.03
C ASP A 168 -6.56 -19.32 8.26
N GLN A 169 -6.82 -18.62 9.37
CA GLN A 169 -7.35 -19.20 10.58
C GLN A 169 -8.85 -19.49 10.50
N PHE A 170 -9.55 -19.05 9.46
CA PHE A 170 -10.99 -19.24 9.25
C PHE A 170 -11.28 -20.02 7.95
N ASP A 171 -12.27 -20.90 7.98
CA ASP A 171 -12.78 -21.68 6.86
C ASP A 171 -13.91 -20.89 6.16
N GLU A 172 -13.68 -20.46 4.91
CA GLU A 172 -14.67 -19.70 4.13
C GLU A 172 -15.93 -20.52 3.78
N LYS A 173 -15.85 -21.85 3.82
CA LYS A 173 -16.99 -22.73 3.51
C LYS A 173 -17.94 -22.89 4.68
N ASP A 174 -17.52 -22.52 5.88
CA ASP A 174 -18.34 -22.54 7.09
C ASP A 174 -18.90 -21.14 7.36
N GLU A 175 -20.23 -21.00 7.33
CA GLU A 175 -20.87 -19.69 7.52
C GLU A 175 -20.58 -19.06 8.89
N ARG A 176 -20.31 -19.86 9.93
CA ARG A 176 -19.95 -19.33 11.26
C ARG A 176 -18.52 -18.78 11.26
N GLU A 177 -17.57 -19.55 10.75
CA GLU A 177 -16.16 -19.09 10.66
C GLU A 177 -16.01 -17.91 9.69
N LYS A 178 -16.77 -17.89 8.60
CA LYS A 178 -16.84 -16.76 7.65
C LYS A 178 -17.34 -15.47 8.30
N ALA A 179 -18.36 -15.54 9.17
CA ALA A 179 -18.80 -14.38 9.94
C ALA A 179 -17.73 -13.91 10.95
N GLN A 180 -17.01 -14.85 11.58
CA GLN A 180 -15.89 -14.52 12.46
C GLN A 180 -14.71 -13.90 11.70
N MET A 181 -14.45 -14.32 10.46
CA MET A 181 -13.43 -13.72 9.60
C MET A 181 -13.76 -12.26 9.27
N ALA A 182 -15.04 -11.93 9.00
CA ALA A 182 -15.45 -10.54 8.82
C ALA A 182 -15.23 -9.72 10.11
N TYR A 183 -15.58 -10.27 11.26
CA TYR A 183 -15.30 -9.66 12.56
C TYR A 183 -13.80 -9.46 12.82
N PHE A 184 -12.95 -10.40 12.36
CA PHE A 184 -11.49 -10.28 12.43
C PHE A 184 -10.99 -9.07 11.65
N PHE A 185 -11.46 -8.89 10.42
CA PHE A 185 -11.08 -7.72 9.62
C PHE A 185 -11.51 -6.41 10.27
N HIS A 186 -12.72 -6.33 10.82
CA HIS A 186 -13.14 -5.13 11.56
C HIS A 186 -12.20 -4.83 12.74
N ARG A 187 -11.77 -5.85 13.49
CA ARG A 187 -10.83 -5.67 14.60
C ARG A 187 -9.41 -5.36 14.13
N PHE A 188 -8.97 -5.95 13.02
CA PHE A 188 -7.69 -5.70 12.38
C PHE A 188 -7.56 -4.22 11.99
N PHE A 189 -8.56 -3.65 11.30
CA PHE A 189 -8.57 -2.24 10.94
C PHE A 189 -8.61 -1.30 12.14
N PHE A 190 -9.35 -1.66 13.20
CA PHE A 190 -9.35 -0.91 14.45
C PHE A 190 -7.94 -0.81 15.06
N PHE A 191 -7.22 -1.94 15.13
CA PHE A 191 -5.87 -2.00 15.67
C PHE A 191 -4.83 -1.28 14.80
N ILE A 192 -4.96 -1.34 13.47
CA ILE A 192 -4.14 -0.53 12.56
C ILE A 192 -4.33 0.96 12.83
N SER A 193 -5.58 1.40 12.97
CA SER A 193 -5.92 2.80 13.21
C SER A 193 -5.38 3.27 14.56
N LEU A 194 -5.55 2.45 15.60
CA LEU A 194 -5.00 2.71 16.94
C LEU A 194 -3.47 2.78 16.92
N GLY A 195 -2.80 1.81 16.28
CA GLY A 195 -1.34 1.78 16.16
C GLY A 195 -0.81 3.01 15.42
N THR A 196 -1.49 3.45 14.36
CA THR A 196 -1.12 4.66 13.61
C THR A 196 -1.32 5.93 14.44
N LEU A 197 -2.44 6.06 15.18
CA LEU A 197 -2.67 7.20 16.06
C LEU A 197 -1.63 7.29 17.18
N LEU A 198 -1.31 6.16 17.83
CA LEU A 198 -0.26 6.09 18.84
C LEU A 198 1.12 6.40 18.25
N ALA A 199 1.38 5.98 16.99
CA ALA A 199 2.62 6.28 16.29
C ALA A 199 2.81 7.78 16.10
N VAL A 200 1.83 8.44 15.49
CA VAL A 200 1.95 9.86 15.13
C VAL A 200 1.84 10.79 16.34
N THR A 201 1.32 10.34 17.47
CA THR A 201 1.20 11.15 18.70
C THR A 201 2.22 10.74 19.75
N VAL A 202 1.97 9.66 20.49
CA VAL A 202 2.75 9.22 21.64
C VAL A 202 4.18 8.87 21.26
N LEU A 203 4.38 8.09 20.19
CA LEU A 203 5.72 7.65 19.81
C LEU A 203 6.55 8.80 19.26
N VAL A 204 5.98 9.70 18.44
CA VAL A 204 6.66 10.92 18.00
C VAL A 204 7.00 11.83 19.19
N TYR A 205 6.10 11.98 20.16
CA TYR A 205 6.39 12.71 21.40
C TYR A 205 7.58 12.11 22.16
N LEU A 206 7.62 10.78 22.29
CA LEU A 206 8.77 10.10 22.91
C LEU A 206 10.07 10.34 22.12
N GLN A 207 10.01 10.39 20.79
CA GLN A 207 11.20 10.64 19.97
C GLN A 207 11.77 12.04 20.16
N ASP A 208 10.89 13.05 20.20
CA ASP A 208 11.30 14.46 20.22
C ASP A 208 11.58 14.98 21.64
N GLU A 209 10.79 14.59 22.65
CA GLU A 209 10.90 15.12 24.02
C GLU A 209 11.70 14.23 24.99
N VAL A 210 11.62 12.90 24.85
CA VAL A 210 12.31 11.96 25.76
C VAL A 210 13.63 11.49 25.17
N GLY A 211 13.63 11.13 23.88
CA GLY A 211 14.81 10.73 23.14
C GLY A 211 14.54 9.58 22.17
N ARG A 212 15.09 9.73 20.96
CA ARG A 212 14.92 8.79 19.84
C ARG A 212 15.36 7.36 20.14
N SER A 213 16.46 7.18 20.90
CA SER A 213 16.94 5.85 21.27
C SER A 213 15.93 5.07 22.11
N TRP A 214 15.20 5.76 23.00
CA TRP A 214 14.15 5.14 23.82
C TRP A 214 12.96 4.75 22.97
N ALA A 215 12.47 5.66 22.12
CA ALA A 215 11.35 5.39 21.24
C ALA A 215 11.61 4.17 20.32
N TYR A 216 12.75 4.14 19.63
CA TYR A 216 13.10 3.02 18.75
C TYR A 216 13.40 1.73 19.52
N GLY A 217 14.00 1.83 20.70
CA GLY A 217 14.24 0.69 21.60
C GLY A 217 12.93 0.05 22.07
N ILE A 218 11.94 0.85 22.46
CA ILE A 218 10.60 0.38 22.83
C ILE A 218 9.95 -0.36 21.66
N CYS A 219 10.02 0.19 20.44
CA CYS A 219 9.52 -0.50 19.24
C CYS A 219 10.20 -1.86 19.01
N SER A 220 11.52 -1.94 19.18
CA SER A 220 12.27 -3.19 19.04
C SER A 220 11.86 -4.24 20.07
N VAL A 221 11.73 -3.85 21.34
CA VAL A 221 11.33 -4.76 22.42
C VAL A 221 9.88 -5.20 22.25
N ALA A 222 8.98 -4.29 21.90
CA ALA A 222 7.57 -4.60 21.63
C ALA A 222 7.44 -5.60 20.48
N MET A 223 8.18 -5.41 19.38
CA MET A 223 8.21 -6.37 18.27
C MET A 223 8.75 -7.73 18.71
N PHE A 224 9.81 -7.77 19.51
CA PHE A 224 10.34 -9.02 20.05
C PHE A 224 9.31 -9.77 20.90
N VAL A 225 8.59 -9.07 21.79
CA VAL A 225 7.51 -9.66 22.58
C VAL A 225 6.37 -10.16 21.68
N ALA A 226 6.00 -9.40 20.64
CA ALA A 226 4.98 -9.82 19.68
C ALA A 226 5.37 -11.09 18.92
N ILE A 227 6.65 -11.26 18.58
CA ILE A 227 7.18 -12.50 17.97
C ILE A 227 7.05 -13.69 18.93
N LEU A 228 7.35 -13.51 20.23
CA LEU A 228 7.18 -14.57 21.22
C LEU A 228 5.70 -14.99 21.34
N ILE A 229 4.79 -14.02 21.41
CA ILE A 229 3.34 -14.26 21.45
C ILE A 229 2.88 -15.01 20.21
N PHE A 230 3.39 -14.63 19.04
CA PHE A 230 3.11 -15.30 17.78
C PHE A 230 3.56 -16.77 17.81
N PHE A 231 4.75 -17.05 18.33
CA PHE A 231 5.26 -18.42 18.47
C PHE A 231 4.48 -19.27 19.48
N CYS A 232 3.88 -18.69 20.53
CA CYS A 232 3.00 -19.43 21.42
C CYS A 232 1.77 -20.02 20.69
N GLY A 233 1.35 -19.42 19.57
CA GLY A 233 0.25 -19.90 18.74
C GLY A 233 0.58 -21.03 17.78
N THR A 234 1.86 -21.40 17.60
CA THR A 234 2.34 -22.30 16.52
C THR A 234 1.54 -23.59 16.39
N LYS A 235 1.22 -24.25 17.51
CA LYS A 235 0.49 -25.53 17.54
C LYS A 235 -1.00 -25.39 17.23
N ARG A 236 -1.55 -24.18 17.29
CA ARG A 236 -2.97 -23.88 17.08
C ARG A 236 -3.26 -23.22 15.74
N TYR A 237 -2.25 -22.81 14.98
CA TYR A 237 -2.47 -22.21 13.66
C TYR A 237 -2.87 -23.23 12.60
N ARG A 238 -3.63 -22.74 11.62
CA ARG A 238 -3.87 -23.38 10.33
C ARG A 238 -2.87 -22.84 9.30
N TYR A 239 -2.28 -23.73 8.53
CA TYR A 239 -1.30 -23.41 7.48
C TYR A 239 -1.89 -23.76 6.12
N LYS A 240 -2.25 -22.76 5.32
CA LYS A 240 -2.69 -23.00 3.95
C LYS A 240 -1.50 -23.29 3.03
N LYS A 241 -1.69 -24.22 2.09
CA LYS A 241 -0.68 -24.51 1.05
C LYS A 241 -0.67 -23.36 0.04
N SER A 242 0.52 -22.86 -0.29
CA SER A 242 0.68 -21.82 -1.29
C SER A 242 0.40 -22.37 -2.70
N VAL A 243 -0.37 -21.64 -3.51
CA VAL A 243 -0.82 -22.07 -4.85
C VAL A 243 0.13 -21.58 -5.97
N GLY A 244 1.37 -21.20 -5.62
CA GLY A 244 2.33 -20.58 -6.53
C GLY A 244 1.99 -19.12 -6.83
N SER A 245 2.94 -18.39 -7.45
CA SER A 245 2.79 -16.95 -7.69
C SER A 245 2.06 -16.65 -9.01
N PRO A 246 0.92 -15.92 -9.00
CA PRO A 246 0.21 -15.50 -10.20
C PRO A 246 1.04 -14.67 -11.19
N ILE A 247 2.08 -13.99 -10.69
CA ILE A 247 3.01 -13.21 -11.51
C ILE A 247 3.72 -14.09 -12.54
N VAL A 248 4.08 -15.32 -12.16
CA VAL A 248 4.74 -16.28 -13.06
C VAL A 248 3.83 -16.64 -14.23
N HIS A 249 2.51 -16.78 -14.00
CA HIS A 249 1.55 -17.08 -15.06
C HIS A 249 1.45 -15.96 -16.09
N ILE A 250 1.51 -14.69 -15.67
CA ILE A 250 1.51 -13.55 -16.61
C ILE A 250 2.78 -13.57 -17.45
N PHE A 251 3.95 -13.76 -16.83
CA PHE A 251 5.20 -13.83 -17.57
C PHE A 251 5.23 -15.00 -18.55
N GLN A 252 4.68 -16.15 -18.18
CA GLN A 252 4.50 -17.29 -19.09
C GLN A 252 3.69 -16.92 -20.33
N VAL A 253 2.54 -16.25 -20.15
CA VAL A 253 1.69 -15.78 -21.25
C VAL A 253 2.43 -14.77 -22.13
N ILE A 254 3.09 -13.77 -21.54
CA ILE A 254 3.84 -12.75 -22.29
C ILE A 254 4.97 -13.40 -23.11
N VAL A 255 5.76 -14.28 -22.48
CA VAL A 255 6.87 -14.97 -23.15
C VAL A 255 6.37 -15.89 -24.28
N ALA A 256 5.30 -16.66 -24.04
CA ALA A 256 4.71 -17.51 -25.05
C ALA A 256 4.14 -16.70 -26.23
N ALA A 257 3.46 -15.58 -25.97
CA ALA A 257 2.95 -14.67 -27.00
C ALA A 257 4.09 -14.06 -27.84
N ILE A 258 5.19 -13.65 -27.21
CA ILE A 258 6.37 -13.11 -27.92
C ILE A 258 7.03 -14.18 -28.79
N LYS A 259 7.19 -15.41 -28.29
CA LYS A 259 7.74 -16.52 -29.09
C LYS A 259 6.89 -16.82 -30.32
N LYS A 260 5.56 -16.74 -30.19
CA LYS A 260 4.58 -17.00 -31.26
C LYS A 260 4.20 -15.74 -32.04
N ARG A 261 4.94 -14.63 -31.91
CA ARG A 261 4.57 -13.33 -32.50
C ARG A 261 4.42 -13.36 -34.03
N ASN A 262 5.15 -14.24 -34.71
CA ASN A 262 5.13 -14.39 -36.17
C ASN A 262 4.01 -15.30 -36.67
N MET A 263 3.27 -15.99 -35.79
CA MET A 263 2.16 -16.85 -36.18
C MET A 263 0.90 -16.02 -36.42
N ASN A 264 0.08 -16.46 -37.39
CA ASN A 264 -1.22 -15.86 -37.66
C ASN A 264 -2.25 -16.38 -36.65
N LEU A 265 -3.12 -15.49 -36.16
CA LEU A 265 -4.23 -15.92 -35.31
C LEU A 265 -5.20 -16.78 -36.14
N PRO A 266 -5.65 -17.93 -35.62
CA PRO A 266 -6.68 -18.71 -36.29
C PRO A 266 -8.02 -17.96 -36.30
N TYR A 267 -8.83 -18.19 -37.34
CA TYR A 267 -10.14 -17.53 -37.51
C TYR A 267 -11.19 -17.99 -36.49
N ASN A 268 -11.05 -19.23 -35.96
CA ASN A 268 -11.95 -19.80 -34.96
C ASN A 268 -11.31 -19.87 -33.57
N ILE A 269 -11.95 -19.24 -32.58
CA ILE A 269 -11.52 -19.24 -31.16
C ILE A 269 -11.45 -20.68 -30.61
N SER A 270 -12.27 -21.60 -31.13
CA SER A 270 -12.29 -23.02 -30.74
C SER A 270 -11.01 -23.80 -31.08
N SER A 271 -10.13 -23.24 -31.92
CA SER A 271 -8.83 -23.85 -32.23
C SER A 271 -7.70 -23.43 -31.29
N LEU A 272 -7.95 -22.50 -30.36
CA LEU A 272 -6.99 -22.12 -29.33
C LEU A 272 -6.94 -23.17 -28.23
N TYR A 273 -5.77 -23.36 -27.64
CA TYR A 273 -5.57 -24.33 -26.57
C TYR A 273 -6.38 -23.97 -25.33
N GLU A 274 -7.21 -24.90 -24.85
CA GLU A 274 -7.97 -24.75 -23.60
C GLU A 274 -8.00 -26.11 -22.87
N ASN A 275 -7.64 -26.08 -21.59
CA ASN A 275 -7.59 -27.26 -20.72
C ASN A 275 -8.43 -27.11 -19.45
N THR A 276 -9.11 -25.95 -19.31
CA THR A 276 -9.90 -25.61 -18.13
C THR A 276 -11.35 -26.12 -18.30
N PRO A 277 -11.99 -26.69 -17.25
CA PRO A 277 -13.41 -27.07 -17.29
C PRO A 277 -14.31 -25.88 -17.64
N GLU A 278 -15.40 -26.12 -18.38
CA GLU A 278 -16.30 -25.06 -18.87
C GLU A 278 -16.80 -24.12 -17.76
N ALA A 279 -17.11 -24.68 -16.58
CA ALA A 279 -17.59 -23.91 -15.42
C ALA A 279 -16.56 -22.90 -14.86
N SER A 280 -15.28 -23.03 -15.21
CA SER A 280 -14.21 -22.13 -14.76
C SER A 280 -13.50 -21.39 -15.90
N ARG A 281 -14.02 -21.45 -17.13
CA ARG A 281 -13.49 -20.69 -18.28
C ARG A 281 -13.84 -19.21 -18.16
N ILE A 282 -12.88 -18.35 -18.50
CA ILE A 282 -13.11 -16.91 -18.67
C ILE A 282 -13.49 -16.65 -20.13
N GLN A 283 -14.52 -15.84 -20.37
CA GLN A 283 -14.94 -15.50 -21.73
C GLN A 283 -13.83 -14.76 -22.47
N HIS A 284 -13.60 -15.17 -23.72
CA HIS A 284 -12.63 -14.53 -24.60
C HIS A 284 -13.00 -13.07 -24.89
N THR A 285 -12.00 -12.21 -25.00
CA THR A 285 -12.19 -10.79 -25.26
C THR A 285 -11.30 -10.24 -26.37
N ASP A 286 -11.85 -9.31 -27.16
CA ASP A 286 -11.19 -8.79 -28.38
C ASP A 286 -10.06 -7.76 -28.12
N GLN A 287 -9.86 -7.32 -26.87
CA GLN A 287 -8.73 -6.42 -26.56
C GLN A 287 -7.45 -7.24 -26.37
N PHE A 288 -6.34 -6.71 -26.89
CA PHE A 288 -4.99 -7.30 -26.81
C PHE A 288 -4.83 -8.63 -27.54
N HIS A 289 -5.29 -8.70 -28.80
CA HIS A 289 -5.17 -9.89 -29.65
C HIS A 289 -3.75 -10.47 -29.77
N PHE A 290 -2.71 -9.68 -29.55
CA PHE A 290 -1.34 -10.20 -29.57
C PHE A 290 -1.07 -11.23 -28.46
N LEU A 291 -1.77 -11.15 -27.31
CA LEU A 291 -1.62 -12.10 -26.21
C LEU A 291 -2.26 -13.46 -26.53
N ASP A 292 -3.27 -13.48 -27.40
CA ASP A 292 -3.92 -14.72 -27.86
C ASP A 292 -2.97 -15.65 -28.59
N LYS A 293 -1.87 -15.11 -29.13
CA LYS A 293 -0.81 -15.90 -29.75
C LYS A 293 -0.19 -16.90 -28.79
N ALA A 294 -0.23 -16.67 -27.48
CA ALA A 294 0.26 -17.62 -26.48
C ALA A 294 -0.56 -18.93 -26.44
N ALA A 295 -1.81 -18.91 -26.91
CA ALA A 295 -2.70 -20.06 -26.93
C ALA A 295 -2.78 -20.77 -28.29
N ILE A 296 -2.01 -20.32 -29.29
CA ILE A 296 -1.90 -21.00 -30.59
C ILE A 296 -1.13 -22.32 -30.40
N ILE A 297 -1.68 -23.42 -30.88
CA ILE A 297 -1.02 -24.73 -30.88
C ILE A 297 0.00 -24.76 -32.04
N ALA A 298 1.28 -24.96 -31.73
CA ALA A 298 2.36 -25.10 -32.70
C ALA A 298 2.99 -26.49 -32.67
N GLU A 299 3.67 -26.87 -33.76
CA GLU A 299 4.43 -28.13 -33.82
C GLU A 299 5.53 -28.15 -32.75
N GLY A 300 5.62 -29.24 -31.99
CA GLY A 300 6.57 -29.38 -30.87
C GLY A 300 6.11 -28.81 -29.52
N ASP A 301 4.88 -28.31 -29.40
CA ASP A 301 4.33 -27.89 -28.10
C ASP A 301 3.98 -29.08 -27.17
N PHE A 302 3.75 -30.26 -27.77
CA PHE A 302 3.51 -31.54 -27.09
C PHE A 302 4.70 -32.49 -27.30
N GLU A 303 5.89 -32.08 -26.86
CA GLU A 303 7.06 -32.95 -26.78
C GLU A 303 6.83 -34.02 -25.68
N ASN A 304 6.38 -35.22 -26.10
CA ASN A 304 5.93 -36.40 -25.33
C ASN A 304 4.42 -36.48 -25.10
N THR A 305 3.79 -37.40 -25.84
CA THR A 305 2.40 -37.85 -25.69
C THR A 305 2.16 -38.38 -24.27
N GLY A 306 1.73 -37.48 -23.35
CA GLY A 306 1.38 -37.81 -21.97
C GLY A 306 1.73 -36.75 -20.92
N ALA A 307 2.64 -35.80 -21.22
CA ALA A 307 2.99 -34.73 -20.30
C ALA A 307 2.20 -33.44 -20.58
N ALA A 308 1.83 -32.69 -19.53
CA ALA A 308 1.23 -31.37 -19.69
C ALA A 308 2.18 -30.45 -20.47
N PRO A 309 1.68 -29.62 -21.41
CA PRO A 309 2.53 -28.78 -22.24
C PRO A 309 3.31 -27.76 -21.40
N ASN A 310 4.52 -27.41 -21.84
CA ASN A 310 5.36 -26.45 -21.14
C ASN A 310 4.66 -25.07 -21.09
N PRO A 311 4.33 -24.54 -19.90
CA PRO A 311 3.63 -23.26 -19.76
C PRO A 311 4.35 -22.05 -20.37
N TRP A 312 5.67 -22.14 -20.59
CA TRP A 312 6.48 -21.09 -21.23
C TRP A 312 6.50 -21.16 -22.77
N LYS A 313 5.84 -22.15 -23.37
CA LYS A 313 5.64 -22.32 -24.82
C LYS A 313 4.16 -22.23 -25.20
N LEU A 314 3.27 -22.85 -24.42
CA LEU A 314 1.82 -22.91 -24.69
C LEU A 314 1.01 -22.59 -23.42
N CYS A 315 0.06 -21.67 -23.53
CA CYS A 315 -0.85 -21.26 -22.44
C CYS A 315 -2.31 -21.49 -22.84
N SER A 316 -3.19 -21.76 -21.87
CA SER A 316 -4.62 -21.87 -22.16
C SER A 316 -5.27 -20.50 -22.39
N VAL A 317 -6.37 -20.44 -23.15
CA VAL A 317 -7.14 -19.20 -23.38
C VAL A 317 -7.54 -18.55 -22.05
N THR A 318 -7.98 -19.34 -21.07
CA THR A 318 -8.29 -18.84 -19.73
C THR A 318 -7.11 -18.08 -19.10
N ARG A 319 -5.88 -18.63 -19.16
CA ARG A 319 -4.67 -17.93 -18.65
C ARG A 319 -4.33 -16.67 -19.43
N VAL A 320 -4.56 -16.67 -20.74
CA VAL A 320 -4.38 -15.48 -21.58
C VAL A 320 -5.36 -14.38 -21.16
N GLU A 321 -6.62 -14.73 -20.94
CA GLU A 321 -7.64 -13.78 -20.49
C GLU A 321 -7.36 -13.25 -19.09
N GLU A 322 -6.84 -14.08 -18.17
CA GLU A 322 -6.36 -13.62 -16.86
C GLU A 322 -5.26 -12.55 -17.00
N ALA A 323 -4.29 -12.76 -17.90
CA ALA A 323 -3.25 -11.77 -18.18
C ALA A 323 -3.81 -10.49 -18.83
N LYS A 324 -4.73 -10.61 -19.80
CA LYS A 324 -5.41 -9.46 -20.42
C LYS A 324 -6.15 -8.61 -19.39
N MET A 325 -6.86 -9.24 -18.46
CA MET A 325 -7.54 -8.53 -17.37
C MET A 325 -6.56 -7.71 -16.54
N MET A 326 -5.38 -8.24 -16.23
CA MET A 326 -4.33 -7.50 -15.51
C MET A 326 -3.80 -6.31 -16.32
N VAL A 327 -3.53 -6.51 -17.62
CA VAL A 327 -3.05 -5.43 -18.50
C VAL A 327 -4.08 -4.29 -18.62
N ARG A 328 -5.39 -4.59 -18.66
CA ARG A 328 -6.46 -3.56 -18.69
C ARG A 328 -6.45 -2.63 -17.49
N ILE A 329 -5.97 -3.10 -16.35
CA ILE A 329 -5.98 -2.36 -15.10
C ILE A 329 -4.76 -1.44 -14.98
N LEU A 330 -3.66 -1.74 -15.70
CA LEU A 330 -2.41 -0.98 -15.65
C LEU A 330 -2.53 0.52 -15.95
N PRO A 331 -3.35 1.00 -16.91
CA PRO A 331 -3.50 2.43 -17.14
C PRO A 331 -4.08 3.18 -15.93
N ILE A 332 -5.13 2.63 -15.31
CA ILE A 332 -5.71 3.21 -14.08
C ILE A 332 -4.70 3.13 -12.95
N TRP A 333 -4.03 1.99 -12.79
CA TRP A 333 -2.94 1.80 -11.83
C TRP A 333 -1.87 2.89 -11.95
N ALA A 334 -1.40 3.20 -13.16
CA ALA A 334 -0.36 4.21 -13.37
C ALA A 334 -0.80 5.61 -12.91
N THR A 335 -2.05 5.99 -13.18
CA THR A 335 -2.58 7.31 -12.76
C THR A 335 -2.75 7.47 -11.25
N THR A 336 -2.81 6.37 -10.50
CA THR A 336 -2.88 6.44 -9.02
C THR A 336 -1.52 6.73 -8.36
N ILE A 337 -0.40 6.56 -9.09
CA ILE A 337 0.96 6.79 -8.57
C ILE A 337 1.13 8.24 -8.08
N ILE A 338 0.59 9.22 -8.82
CA ILE A 338 0.69 10.64 -8.49
C ILE A 338 0.04 10.98 -7.13
N PHE A 339 -1.02 10.28 -6.74
CA PHE A 339 -1.59 10.45 -5.40
C PHE A 339 -0.56 10.16 -4.32
N TRP A 340 0.15 9.03 -4.44
CA TRP A 340 1.15 8.61 -3.46
C TRP A 340 2.39 9.54 -3.46
N THR A 341 2.69 10.19 -4.59
CA THR A 341 3.66 11.28 -4.66
C THR A 341 3.21 12.51 -3.83
N THR A 342 1.93 12.87 -3.85
CA THR A 342 1.41 13.96 -2.99
C THR A 342 1.36 13.56 -1.52
N TYR A 343 1.01 12.30 -1.22
CA TYR A 343 1.07 11.73 0.13
C TYR A 343 2.48 11.86 0.72
N ALA A 344 3.51 11.57 -0.07
CA ALA A 344 4.90 11.63 0.38
C ALA A 344 5.28 12.99 0.98
N GLN A 345 4.68 14.09 0.48
CA GLN A 345 4.95 15.44 0.98
C GLN A 345 4.39 15.68 2.39
N MET A 346 3.35 14.95 2.78
CA MET A 346 2.74 15.07 4.11
C MET A 346 3.68 14.56 5.21
N ILE A 347 4.55 13.61 4.89
CA ILE A 347 5.49 13.02 5.86
C ILE A 347 6.92 13.59 5.75
N THR A 348 7.20 14.41 4.74
CA THR A 348 8.52 15.05 4.53
C THR A 348 8.43 16.57 4.65
N PHE A 349 8.28 17.30 3.54
CA PHE A 349 8.33 18.77 3.53
C PHE A 349 7.26 19.40 4.41
N SER A 350 6.08 18.81 4.57
CA SER A 350 5.05 19.34 5.48
C SER A 350 5.48 19.29 6.95
N VAL A 351 6.24 18.27 7.32
CA VAL A 351 6.82 18.14 8.67
C VAL A 351 7.99 19.12 8.85
N GLU A 352 8.77 19.38 7.79
CA GLU A 352 9.80 20.42 7.83
C GLU A 352 9.22 21.84 7.87
N GLN A 353 8.11 22.11 7.17
CA GLN A 353 7.39 23.38 7.32
C GLN A 353 6.96 23.55 8.78
N ALA A 354 6.37 22.50 9.35
CA ALA A 354 5.91 22.49 10.74
C ALA A 354 7.04 22.76 11.75
N SER A 355 8.25 22.26 11.51
CA SER A 355 9.38 22.46 12.42
C SER A 355 9.81 23.92 12.52
N THR A 356 9.56 24.73 11.47
CA THR A 356 9.86 26.17 11.43
C THR A 356 8.75 27.08 11.96
N MET A 357 7.58 26.52 12.32
CA MET A 357 6.39 27.29 12.70
C MET A 357 6.11 27.22 14.21
N GLU A 358 5.29 28.15 14.70
CA GLU A 358 4.87 28.19 16.10
C GLU A 358 3.90 27.03 16.38
N ARG A 359 4.34 26.11 17.24
CA ARG A 359 3.67 24.83 17.58
C ARG A 359 3.15 24.78 19.02
N SER A 360 3.22 25.89 19.77
CA SER A 360 2.73 25.94 21.15
C SER A 360 1.21 26.03 21.23
N ILE A 361 0.63 25.24 22.13
CA ILE A 361 -0.74 25.38 22.63
C ILE A 361 -0.62 25.63 24.14
N GLY A 362 -0.70 26.90 24.55
CA GLY A 362 -0.44 27.26 25.94
C GLY A 362 0.99 26.89 26.34
N SER A 363 1.14 25.97 27.30
CA SER A 363 2.45 25.50 27.77
C SER A 363 2.98 24.27 27.02
N PHE A 364 2.19 23.63 26.17
CA PHE A 364 2.57 22.39 25.48
C PHE A 364 3.05 22.69 24.06
N GLN A 365 4.23 22.20 23.70
CA GLN A 365 4.75 22.30 22.34
C GLN A 365 4.49 20.99 21.58
N ILE A 366 3.70 21.06 20.50
CA ILE A 366 3.40 19.87 19.71
C ILE A 366 4.64 19.47 18.89
N PRO A 367 5.08 18.20 18.91
CA PRO A 367 6.12 17.69 18.01
C PRO A 367 5.77 17.91 16.53
N ALA A 368 6.75 18.29 15.69
CA ALA A 368 6.46 18.65 14.29
C ALA A 368 5.89 17.47 13.50
N GLY A 369 6.44 16.26 13.69
CA GLY A 369 5.93 15.04 13.05
C GLY A 369 4.50 14.68 13.47
N SER A 370 4.05 15.15 14.64
CA SER A 370 2.71 14.85 15.16
C SER A 370 1.58 15.57 14.47
N LEU A 371 1.85 16.57 13.61
CA LEU A 371 0.79 17.16 12.78
C LEU A 371 0.14 16.17 11.81
N THR A 372 0.82 15.07 11.50
CA THR A 372 0.24 13.96 10.74
C THR A 372 -0.98 13.34 11.45
N VAL A 373 -1.25 13.67 12.72
CA VAL A 373 -2.51 13.34 13.39
C VAL A 373 -3.73 13.95 12.67
N PHE A 374 -3.62 15.17 12.12
CA PHE A 374 -4.72 15.80 11.38
C PHE A 374 -5.03 15.07 10.08
N PHE A 375 -4.00 14.52 9.46
CA PHE A 375 -4.11 13.67 8.28
C PHE A 375 -4.84 12.37 8.61
N VAL A 376 -4.42 11.68 9.67
CA VAL A 376 -5.07 10.43 10.15
C VAL A 376 -6.51 10.70 10.59
N ALA A 377 -6.76 11.80 11.30
CA ALA A 377 -8.10 12.21 11.71
C ALA A 377 -9.01 12.46 10.50
N ALA A 378 -8.49 13.12 9.46
CA ALA A 378 -9.25 13.34 8.23
C ALA A 378 -9.66 12.04 7.54
N ILE A 379 -8.78 11.02 7.53
CA ILE A 379 -9.12 9.68 7.02
C ILE A 379 -10.30 9.09 7.82
N LEU A 380 -10.17 9.05 9.15
CA LEU A 380 -11.19 8.45 10.03
C LEU A 380 -12.53 9.18 9.95
N ILE A 381 -12.51 10.51 9.95
CA ILE A 381 -13.72 11.34 9.82
C ILE A 381 -14.36 11.13 8.44
N THR A 382 -13.57 11.08 7.38
CA THR A 382 -14.08 10.88 6.01
C THR A 382 -14.74 9.52 5.86
N LEU A 383 -14.12 8.45 6.38
CA LEU A 383 -14.71 7.11 6.37
C LEU A 383 -16.00 7.07 7.20
N ALA A 384 -16.00 7.66 8.40
CA ALA A 384 -17.20 7.70 9.25
C ALA A 384 -18.37 8.44 8.56
N ILE A 385 -18.09 9.60 7.95
CA ILE A 385 -19.08 10.37 7.18
C ILE A 385 -19.54 9.57 5.96
N TYR A 386 -18.63 8.93 5.24
CA TYR A 386 -18.96 8.15 4.06
C TYR A 386 -19.90 7.00 4.41
N ASP A 387 -19.57 6.24 5.45
CA ASP A 387 -20.33 5.05 5.83
C ASP A 387 -21.67 5.38 6.47
N ARG A 388 -21.71 6.40 7.35
CA ARG A 388 -22.91 6.73 8.14
C ARG A 388 -23.85 7.69 7.44
N LEU A 389 -23.35 8.57 6.56
CA LEU A 389 -24.15 9.61 5.92
C LEU A 389 -24.23 9.40 4.41
N ILE A 390 -23.08 9.34 3.71
CA ILE A 390 -23.08 9.31 2.23
C ILE A 390 -23.71 8.03 1.70
N MET A 391 -23.28 6.85 2.16
CA MET A 391 -23.81 5.56 1.71
C MET A 391 -25.34 5.43 1.85
N PRO A 392 -25.96 5.69 3.02
CA PRO A 392 -27.41 5.58 3.15
C PRO A 392 -28.17 6.62 2.33
N LEU A 393 -27.66 7.84 2.21
CA LEU A 393 -28.27 8.87 1.35
C LEU A 393 -28.18 8.48 -0.13
N TRP A 394 -27.03 7.95 -0.57
CA TRP A 394 -26.84 7.50 -1.95
C TRP A 394 -27.74 6.32 -2.29
N LYS A 395 -27.93 5.39 -1.34
CA LYS A 395 -28.87 4.27 -1.47
C LYS A 395 -30.30 4.76 -1.64
N LYS A 396 -30.72 5.77 -0.88
CA LYS A 396 -32.06 6.39 -1.03
C LYS A 396 -32.22 7.10 -2.38
N TRP A 397 -31.19 7.82 -2.85
CA TRP A 397 -31.31 8.65 -4.04
C TRP A 397 -31.12 7.91 -5.37
N LYS A 398 -30.14 7.01 -5.45
CA LYS A 398 -29.71 6.34 -6.69
C LYS A 398 -29.99 4.82 -6.68
N GLY A 399 -30.54 4.28 -5.59
CA GLY A 399 -30.78 2.84 -5.41
C GLY A 399 -29.51 1.99 -5.26
N LYS A 400 -28.32 2.61 -5.21
CA LYS A 400 -27.02 1.93 -5.15
C LYS A 400 -26.26 2.30 -3.87
N PRO A 401 -25.55 1.35 -3.23
CA PRO A 401 -24.79 1.62 -2.02
C PRO A 401 -23.50 2.40 -2.33
N GLY A 402 -23.58 3.73 -2.29
CA GLY A 402 -22.43 4.63 -2.37
C GLY A 402 -21.81 4.80 -3.77
N PHE A 403 -20.57 5.32 -3.79
CA PHE A 403 -19.80 5.59 -5.00
C PHE A 403 -19.15 4.32 -5.55
N SER A 404 -19.02 4.27 -6.88
CA SER A 404 -18.22 3.23 -7.57
C SER A 404 -16.73 3.37 -7.28
N ASN A 405 -15.98 2.28 -7.42
CA ASN A 405 -14.55 2.25 -7.10
C ASN A 405 -13.75 3.29 -7.91
N ILE A 406 -14.04 3.42 -9.21
CA ILE A 406 -13.42 4.43 -10.10
C ILE A 406 -13.77 5.86 -9.64
N GLN A 407 -15.02 6.12 -9.21
CA GLN A 407 -15.39 7.43 -8.67
C GLN A 407 -14.63 7.76 -7.39
N ARG A 408 -14.47 6.80 -6.47
CA ARG A 408 -13.68 7.00 -5.24
C ARG A 408 -12.21 7.33 -5.57
N ILE A 409 -11.61 6.63 -6.54
CA ILE A 409 -10.26 6.94 -7.03
C ILE A 409 -10.19 8.38 -7.56
N GLY A 410 -11.15 8.77 -8.42
CA GLY A 410 -11.22 10.12 -8.97
C GLY A 410 -11.38 11.21 -7.91
N ILE A 411 -12.24 11.00 -6.91
CA ILE A 411 -12.43 11.92 -5.78
C ILE A 411 -11.11 12.11 -5.02
N GLY A 412 -10.38 11.01 -4.75
CA GLY A 412 -9.11 11.10 -4.05
C GLY A 412 -8.04 11.89 -4.81
N LEU A 413 -7.95 11.71 -6.13
CA LEU A 413 -7.04 12.48 -7.00
C LEU A 413 -7.37 13.98 -7.02
N VAL A 414 -8.66 14.33 -7.04
CA VAL A 414 -9.11 15.73 -6.98
C VAL A 414 -8.80 16.35 -5.63
N LEU A 415 -9.11 15.65 -4.53
CA LEU A 415 -8.85 16.14 -3.18
C LEU A 415 -7.35 16.32 -2.90
N SER A 416 -6.48 15.41 -3.37
CA SER A 416 -5.03 15.61 -3.23
C SER A 416 -4.51 16.79 -4.04
N THR A 417 -5.07 17.04 -5.22
CA THR A 417 -4.76 18.21 -6.05
C THR A 417 -5.10 19.51 -5.33
N PHE A 418 -6.31 19.59 -4.74
CA PHE A 418 -6.68 20.73 -3.90
C PHE A 418 -5.82 20.83 -2.64
N GLY A 419 -5.42 19.71 -2.06
CA GLY A 419 -4.48 19.67 -0.93
C GLY A 419 -3.13 20.29 -1.27
N MET A 420 -2.56 19.99 -2.45
CA MET A 420 -1.31 20.59 -2.92
C MET A 420 -1.47 22.08 -3.26
N ALA A 421 -2.62 22.49 -3.80
CA ALA A 421 -2.92 23.90 -4.03
C ALA A 421 -3.01 24.67 -2.70
N ALA A 422 -3.69 24.11 -1.69
CA ALA A 422 -3.73 24.68 -0.34
C ALA A 422 -2.34 24.75 0.29
N ALA A 423 -1.50 23.72 0.10
CA ALA A 423 -0.12 23.69 0.57
C ALA A 423 0.73 24.81 -0.05
N ALA A 424 0.61 25.03 -1.36
CA ALA A 424 1.30 26.11 -2.06
C ALA A 424 0.92 27.50 -1.52
N LEU A 425 -0.37 27.71 -1.24
CA LEU A 425 -0.88 28.97 -0.67
C LEU A 425 -0.39 29.18 0.77
N ALA A 426 -0.46 28.13 1.61
CA ALA A 426 0.04 28.15 2.98
C ALA A 426 1.55 28.48 3.00
N GLU A 427 2.32 27.84 2.12
CA GLU A 427 3.75 28.05 2.02
C GLU A 427 4.11 29.45 1.52
N ARG A 428 3.37 29.98 0.55
CA ARG A 428 3.54 31.37 0.10
C ARG A 428 3.36 32.36 1.25
N LYS A 429 2.38 32.12 2.12
CA LYS A 429 2.18 32.94 3.33
C LYS A 429 3.32 32.76 4.33
N ARG A 430 3.77 31.52 4.59
CA ARG A 430 4.89 31.21 5.49
C ARG A 430 6.18 31.91 5.03
N LEU A 431 6.52 31.81 3.74
CA LEU A 431 7.68 32.46 3.14
C LEU A 431 7.61 33.99 3.21
N SER A 432 6.41 34.57 3.07
CA SER A 432 6.22 36.02 3.25
C SER A 432 6.57 36.48 4.67
N VAL A 433 6.19 35.69 5.68
CA VAL A 433 6.53 35.97 7.09
C VAL A 433 8.03 35.76 7.33
N ALA A 434 8.62 34.69 6.79
CA ALA A 434 10.05 34.42 6.90
C ALA A 434 10.92 35.57 6.35
N LYS A 435 10.52 36.15 5.21
CA LYS A 435 11.20 37.31 4.63
C LYS A 435 11.04 38.58 5.48
N ALA A 436 9.89 38.77 6.13
CA ALA A 436 9.61 39.95 6.94
C ALA A 436 10.36 39.96 8.28
N VAL A 437 10.53 38.79 8.91
CA VAL A 437 11.21 38.65 10.21
C VAL A 437 12.74 38.63 10.05
N GLY A 438 13.25 38.22 8.88
CA GLY A 438 14.69 38.09 8.64
C GLY A 438 15.28 36.80 9.25
N GLY A 439 16.55 36.52 8.95
CA GLY A 439 17.21 35.23 9.24
C GLY A 439 17.57 34.94 10.71
N ASN A 440 17.20 35.81 11.66
CA ASN A 440 17.67 35.73 13.06
C ASN A 440 16.79 34.90 14.00
N THR A 441 15.65 34.37 13.53
CA THR A 441 14.74 33.52 14.33
C THR A 441 14.59 32.14 13.72
N SER A 442 14.82 31.11 14.53
CA SER A 442 14.63 29.70 14.16
C SER A 442 13.15 29.32 14.02
N THR A 443 12.28 29.93 14.83
CA THR A 443 10.83 29.72 14.80
C THR A 443 10.13 30.98 14.29
N LEU A 444 9.31 30.82 13.25
CA LEU A 444 8.52 31.90 12.67
C LEU A 444 7.28 32.17 13.55
N PRO A 445 6.89 33.45 13.73
CA PRO A 445 5.67 33.84 14.47
C PRO A 445 4.41 33.58 13.63
N LEU A 446 4.23 32.33 13.19
CA LEU A 446 3.13 31.88 12.37
C LEU A 446 2.64 30.53 12.90
N THR A 447 1.35 30.47 13.24
CA THR A 447 0.74 29.26 13.79
C THR A 447 0.81 28.10 12.81
N VAL A 448 1.21 26.94 13.33
CA VAL A 448 1.30 25.69 12.59
C VAL A 448 -0.05 25.21 12.02
N PHE A 449 -1.17 25.66 12.60
CA PHE A 449 -2.51 25.28 12.15
C PHE A 449 -2.85 25.75 10.74
N LEU A 450 -2.06 26.67 10.16
CA LEU A 450 -2.14 27.01 8.74
C LEU A 450 -1.94 25.79 7.81
N LEU A 451 -1.26 24.74 8.29
CA LEU A 451 -1.02 23.51 7.54
C LEU A 451 -2.20 22.50 7.63
N ILE A 452 -3.21 22.73 8.47
CA ILE A 452 -4.36 21.78 8.59
C ILE A 452 -5.04 21.52 7.23
N PRO A 453 -5.34 22.51 6.37
CA PRO A 453 -6.07 22.28 5.14
C PRO A 453 -5.39 21.27 4.19
N GLN A 454 -4.06 21.33 4.04
CA GLN A 454 -3.32 20.37 3.21
C GLN A 454 -3.41 18.94 3.78
N PHE A 455 -3.20 18.78 5.09
CA PHE A 455 -3.31 17.46 5.74
C PHE A 455 -4.73 16.90 5.66
N PHE A 456 -5.74 17.75 5.87
CA PHE A 456 -7.13 17.33 5.84
C PHE A 456 -7.58 16.91 4.45
N LEU A 457 -7.26 17.71 3.42
CA LEU A 457 -7.67 17.42 2.04
C LEU A 457 -6.98 16.17 1.49
N VAL A 458 -5.67 16.02 1.70
CA VAL A 458 -4.94 14.82 1.24
C VAL A 458 -5.39 13.59 2.04
N GLY A 459 -5.61 13.70 3.36
CA GLY A 459 -6.09 12.61 4.19
C GLY A 459 -7.52 12.16 3.83
N ALA A 460 -8.43 13.11 3.59
CA ALA A 460 -9.77 12.80 3.06
C ALA A 460 -9.68 12.14 1.67
N GLY A 461 -8.75 12.59 0.83
CA GLY A 461 -8.45 11.98 -0.46
C GLY A 461 -7.98 10.53 -0.33
N GLU A 462 -7.12 10.24 0.65
CA GLU A 462 -6.61 8.88 0.92
C GLU A 462 -7.74 7.92 1.27
N ALA A 463 -8.66 8.33 2.13
CA ALA A 463 -9.81 7.50 2.51
C ALA A 463 -10.59 6.98 1.29
N PHE A 464 -10.78 7.84 0.27
CA PHE A 464 -11.46 7.45 -0.96
C PHE A 464 -10.57 6.65 -1.91
N ILE A 465 -9.37 7.12 -2.23
CA ILE A 465 -8.53 6.44 -3.23
C ILE A 465 -8.00 5.11 -2.72
N TYR A 466 -7.58 5.00 -1.45
CA TYR A 466 -7.07 3.75 -0.90
C TYR A 466 -8.14 2.65 -1.00
N THR A 467 -9.34 2.93 -0.48
CA THR A 467 -10.45 1.96 -0.50
C THR A 467 -10.92 1.68 -1.93
N GLY A 468 -11.10 2.72 -2.75
CA GLY A 468 -11.50 2.58 -4.14
C GLY A 468 -10.50 1.80 -4.99
N GLN A 469 -9.20 2.05 -4.82
CA GLN A 469 -8.12 1.40 -5.55
C GLN A 469 -7.98 -0.07 -5.14
N LEU A 470 -7.98 -0.37 -3.84
CA LEU A 470 -7.90 -1.74 -3.34
C LEU A 470 -9.11 -2.57 -3.79
N ASP A 471 -10.32 -2.05 -3.62
CA ASP A 471 -11.55 -2.75 -4.04
C ASP A 471 -11.60 -2.91 -5.56
N PHE A 472 -11.17 -1.91 -6.33
CA PHE A 472 -11.09 -2.00 -7.79
C PHE A 472 -10.16 -3.12 -8.22
N PHE A 473 -8.92 -3.15 -7.71
CA PHE A 473 -7.96 -4.18 -8.10
C PHE A 473 -8.41 -5.57 -7.68
N ILE A 474 -8.95 -5.74 -6.47
CA ILE A 474 -9.40 -7.06 -6.01
C ILE A 474 -10.60 -7.56 -6.82
N THR A 475 -11.58 -6.69 -7.07
CA THR A 475 -12.83 -7.06 -7.75
C THR A 475 -12.61 -7.32 -9.24
N GLN A 476 -11.70 -6.57 -9.87
CA GLN A 476 -11.40 -6.71 -11.29
C GLN A 476 -10.33 -7.77 -11.59
N SER A 477 -9.73 -8.36 -10.57
CA SER A 477 -8.77 -9.45 -10.75
C SER A 477 -9.43 -10.82 -10.83
N PRO A 478 -8.88 -11.76 -11.62
CA PRO A 478 -9.30 -13.16 -11.61
C PRO A 478 -9.23 -13.77 -10.20
N LYS A 479 -10.09 -14.76 -9.94
CA LYS A 479 -10.22 -15.40 -8.62
C LYS A 479 -8.89 -15.92 -8.08
N GLY A 480 -8.02 -16.48 -8.94
CA GLY A 480 -6.70 -17.01 -8.57
C GLY A 480 -5.61 -15.95 -8.40
N MET A 481 -5.87 -14.68 -8.71
CA MET A 481 -4.84 -13.62 -8.78
C MET A 481 -5.05 -12.48 -7.76
N LYS A 482 -5.97 -12.64 -6.81
CA LYS A 482 -6.28 -11.58 -5.83
C LYS A 482 -5.07 -11.13 -5.00
N THR A 483 -4.16 -12.05 -4.64
CA THR A 483 -2.91 -11.70 -3.94
C THR A 483 -2.01 -10.80 -4.78
N MET A 484 -1.94 -11.05 -6.09
CA MET A 484 -1.18 -10.20 -7.01
C MET A 484 -1.78 -8.80 -7.12
N SER A 485 -3.11 -8.68 -7.09
CA SER A 485 -3.77 -7.36 -7.05
C SER A 485 -3.31 -6.52 -5.86
N THR A 486 -3.19 -7.12 -4.68
CA THR A 486 -2.62 -6.45 -3.50
C THR A 486 -1.16 -6.06 -3.74
N GLY A 487 -0.38 -6.90 -4.43
CA GLY A 487 0.98 -6.56 -4.87
C GLY A 487 1.01 -5.34 -5.80
N LEU A 488 0.17 -5.31 -6.85
CA LEU A 488 0.03 -4.18 -7.76
C LEU A 488 -0.43 -2.91 -7.05
N PHE A 489 -1.31 -3.03 -6.06
CA PHE A 489 -1.68 -1.90 -5.20
C PHE A 489 -0.44 -1.33 -4.49
N LEU A 490 0.33 -2.18 -3.79
CA LEU A 490 1.51 -1.75 -3.05
C LEU A 490 2.61 -1.16 -3.96
N THR A 491 2.72 -1.61 -5.21
CA THR A 491 3.67 -0.99 -6.15
C THR A 491 3.30 0.44 -6.51
N THR A 492 2.02 0.83 -6.48
CA THR A 492 1.65 2.25 -6.71
C THR A 492 2.15 3.16 -5.60
N LEU A 493 2.08 2.70 -4.34
CA LEU A 493 2.63 3.41 -3.19
C LEU A 493 4.14 3.56 -3.37
N SER A 494 4.82 2.43 -3.62
CA SER A 494 6.27 2.39 -3.83
C SER A 494 6.74 3.35 -4.92
N LEU A 495 6.14 3.25 -6.11
CA LEU A 495 6.45 4.13 -7.24
C LEU A 495 6.11 5.59 -6.95
N GLY A 496 5.05 5.88 -6.20
CA GLY A 496 4.70 7.25 -5.83
C GLY A 496 5.77 7.92 -4.98
N PHE A 497 6.34 7.19 -4.03
CA PHE A 497 7.47 7.67 -3.23
C PHE A 497 8.73 7.85 -4.09
N PHE A 498 9.07 6.91 -4.97
CA PHE A 498 10.23 7.07 -5.87
C PHE A 498 10.05 8.21 -6.87
N VAL A 499 8.84 8.42 -7.38
CA VAL A 499 8.50 9.57 -8.23
C VAL A 499 8.65 10.87 -7.43
N SER A 500 8.30 10.91 -6.14
CA SER A 500 8.60 12.06 -5.28
C SER A 500 10.10 12.34 -5.21
N SER A 501 10.92 11.34 -4.92
CA SER A 501 12.39 11.49 -4.86
C SER A 501 12.96 11.99 -6.20
N PHE A 502 12.45 11.44 -7.30
CA PHE A 502 12.83 11.84 -8.66
C PHE A 502 12.44 13.29 -8.95
N LEU A 503 11.21 13.72 -8.62
CA LEU A 503 10.77 15.09 -8.81
C LEU A 503 11.61 16.09 -8.00
N VAL A 504 11.93 15.76 -6.74
CA VAL A 504 12.82 16.59 -5.92
C VAL A 504 14.20 16.73 -6.57
N MET A 505 14.77 15.63 -7.07
CA MET A 505 16.06 15.64 -7.77
C MET A 505 16.01 16.51 -9.04
N VAL A 506 14.99 16.34 -9.88
CA VAL A 506 14.82 17.11 -11.12
C VAL A 506 14.65 18.60 -10.81
N VAL A 507 13.78 18.95 -9.87
CA VAL A 507 13.53 20.35 -9.49
C VAL A 507 14.79 20.98 -8.91
N LYS A 508 15.53 20.29 -8.05
CA LYS A 508 16.81 20.80 -7.50
C LYS A 508 17.83 21.07 -8.60
N ARG A 509 17.94 20.16 -9.59
CA ARG A 509 18.87 20.31 -10.72
C ARG A 509 18.47 21.44 -11.69
N VAL A 510 17.19 21.55 -12.00
CA VAL A 510 16.66 22.54 -12.96
C VAL A 510 16.66 23.94 -12.35
N THR A 511 16.27 24.08 -11.09
CA THR A 511 16.09 25.40 -10.45
C THR A 511 17.31 25.91 -9.70
N GLY A 512 18.31 25.04 -9.45
CA GLY A 512 19.56 25.39 -8.77
C GLY A 512 20.71 25.80 -9.69
N THR A 513 20.46 26.02 -10.99
CA THR A 513 21.44 26.61 -11.91
C THR A 513 21.45 28.14 -11.71
N ASP A 514 22.62 28.77 -11.73
CA ASP A 514 22.87 30.22 -11.53
C ASP A 514 23.22 30.70 -10.10
N GLY A 515 23.69 29.82 -9.21
CA GLY A 515 24.24 30.21 -7.91
C GLY A 515 23.20 30.62 -6.85
N GLY A 516 21.91 30.57 -7.20
CA GLY A 516 20.80 30.64 -6.26
C GLY A 516 20.46 29.28 -5.63
N GLN A 517 19.76 29.28 -4.49
CA GLN A 517 19.39 28.05 -3.78
C GLN A 517 18.23 27.25 -4.42
N GLY A 518 17.68 27.73 -5.54
CA GLY A 518 16.58 27.08 -6.28
C GLY A 518 15.26 27.00 -5.51
N TRP A 519 14.33 26.17 -5.99
CA TRP A 519 13.04 25.96 -5.32
C TRP A 519 13.18 25.11 -4.06
N LEU A 520 14.10 24.14 -4.07
CA LEU A 520 14.34 23.20 -2.98
C LEU A 520 15.73 23.45 -2.36
N ALA A 521 15.82 24.57 -1.66
CA ALA A 521 17.01 24.99 -0.92
C ALA A 521 17.33 24.03 0.23
N ASP A 522 18.57 24.08 0.72
CA ASP A 522 19.00 23.23 1.84
C ASP A 522 18.27 23.60 3.14
N ASN A 523 17.87 24.87 3.29
CA ASN A 523 16.95 25.34 4.31
C ASN A 523 15.68 25.88 3.66
N ILE A 524 14.54 25.35 4.11
CA ILE A 524 13.19 25.64 3.60
C ILE A 524 12.81 27.13 3.66
N ASN A 525 13.44 27.93 4.52
CA ASN A 525 13.18 29.37 4.62
C ASN A 525 13.72 30.17 3.42
N TYR A 526 14.72 29.63 2.72
CA TYR A 526 15.36 30.28 1.59
C TYR A 526 14.91 29.72 0.24
N GLY A 527 14.19 28.59 0.25
CA GLY A 527 13.63 27.95 -0.94
C GLY A 527 12.30 28.53 -1.40
N ARG A 528 11.84 28.05 -2.56
CA ARG A 528 10.50 28.29 -3.12
C ARG A 528 9.70 26.99 -3.14
N LEU A 529 9.45 26.45 -1.94
CA LEU A 529 8.63 25.24 -1.77
C LEU A 529 7.18 25.46 -2.25
N ASP A 530 6.69 26.71 -2.21
CA ASP A 530 5.40 27.11 -2.79
C ASP A 530 5.30 26.75 -4.28
N CYS A 531 6.38 26.96 -5.04
CA CYS A 531 6.46 26.59 -6.45
C CYS A 531 6.47 25.06 -6.65
N PHE A 532 7.13 24.31 -5.76
CA PHE A 532 7.15 22.84 -5.82
C PHE A 532 5.76 22.24 -5.54
N TYR A 533 5.05 22.74 -4.54
CA TYR A 533 3.66 22.34 -4.30
C TYR A 533 2.73 22.77 -5.44
N GLY A 534 2.95 23.95 -6.02
CA GLY A 534 2.25 24.39 -7.24
C GLY A 534 2.47 23.44 -8.42
N LEU A 535 3.70 22.98 -8.63
CA LEU A 535 4.03 21.97 -9.65
C LEU A 535 3.26 20.65 -9.41
N LEU A 536 3.23 20.16 -8.17
CA LEU A 536 2.47 18.95 -7.83
C LEU A 536 0.96 19.14 -8.03
N ALA A 537 0.42 20.32 -7.76
CA ALA A 537 -0.98 20.64 -8.04
C ALA A 537 -1.27 20.61 -9.56
N ILE A 538 -0.42 21.22 -10.38
CA ILE A 538 -0.56 21.20 -11.85
C ILE A 538 -0.45 19.76 -12.38
N LEU A 539 0.54 18.99 -11.89
CA LEU A 539 0.71 17.58 -12.25
C LEU A 539 -0.51 16.74 -11.83
N GLY A 540 -1.12 17.05 -10.67
CA GLY A 540 -2.36 16.46 -10.21
C GLY A 540 -3.54 16.70 -11.17
N VAL A 541 -3.70 17.94 -11.66
CA VAL A 541 -4.72 18.28 -12.67
C VAL A 541 -4.49 17.49 -13.97
N VAL A 542 -3.26 17.51 -14.50
CA VAL A 542 -2.91 16.78 -15.73
C VAL A 542 -3.18 15.29 -15.56
N ASN A 543 -2.73 14.71 -14.44
CA ASN A 543 -2.95 13.31 -14.12
C ASN A 543 -4.44 12.96 -13.98
N PHE A 544 -5.26 13.84 -13.43
CA PHE A 544 -6.70 13.63 -13.33
C PHE A 544 -7.36 13.58 -14.72
N VAL A 545 -6.94 14.44 -15.65
CA VAL A 545 -7.43 14.39 -17.04
C VAL A 545 -7.03 13.06 -17.71
N VAL A 546 -5.78 12.62 -17.53
CA VAL A 546 -5.32 11.32 -18.04
C VAL A 546 -6.11 10.16 -17.41
N PHE A 547 -6.38 10.23 -16.10
CA PHE A 547 -7.22 9.26 -15.40
C PHE A 547 -8.63 9.17 -16.00
N LEU A 548 -9.27 10.30 -16.33
CA LEU A 548 -10.57 10.29 -16.99
C LEU A 548 -10.52 9.59 -18.35
N VAL A 549 -9.48 9.85 -19.15
CA VAL A 549 -9.28 9.16 -20.45
C VAL A 549 -9.11 7.65 -20.23
N CYS A 550 -8.27 7.24 -19.27
CA CYS A 550 -8.07 5.83 -18.94
C CYS A 550 -9.36 5.16 -18.41
N ALA A 551 -10.14 5.86 -17.59
CA ALA A 551 -11.40 5.37 -17.05
C ALA A 551 -12.47 5.21 -18.13
N LEU A 552 -12.51 6.09 -19.14
CA LEU A 552 -13.40 5.98 -20.29
C LEU A 552 -12.98 4.84 -21.24
N TRP A 553 -11.67 4.62 -21.39
CA TRP A 553 -11.13 3.53 -22.19
C TRP A 553 -11.32 2.15 -21.53
N TYR A 554 -11.36 2.11 -20.19
CA TYR A 554 -11.52 0.89 -19.42
C TYR A 554 -12.90 0.25 -19.64
N LYS A 555 -12.91 -0.95 -20.22
CA LYS A 555 -14.12 -1.78 -20.38
C LYS A 555 -14.15 -2.86 -19.30
N PRO A 556 -15.18 -2.90 -18.43
CA PRO A 556 -15.33 -3.98 -17.45
C PRO A 556 -15.40 -5.33 -18.15
N SER A 557 -14.70 -6.33 -17.63
CA SER A 557 -14.88 -7.71 -18.12
C SER A 557 -16.26 -8.20 -17.67
N ASN A 558 -17.15 -8.48 -18.61
CA ASN A 558 -18.51 -8.98 -18.34
C ASN A 558 -18.47 -10.40 -17.77
N GLY A 559 -18.14 -10.53 -16.49
CA GLY A 559 -18.00 -11.82 -15.82
C GLY A 559 -19.29 -12.40 -15.24
N ASN A 560 -20.47 -11.76 -15.33
CA ASN A 560 -21.69 -12.31 -14.69
C ASN A 560 -23.06 -11.82 -15.21
N THR A 561 -23.15 -11.09 -16.33
CA THR A 561 -24.45 -10.48 -16.73
C THR A 561 -25.33 -11.35 -17.63
N LYS A 562 -24.97 -12.61 -17.92
CA LYS A 562 -25.79 -13.49 -18.79
C LYS A 562 -26.38 -14.74 -18.14
N SER A 563 -26.01 -15.10 -16.90
CA SER A 563 -26.64 -16.24 -16.21
C SER A 563 -27.98 -15.90 -15.52
N GLY A 564 -28.35 -14.63 -15.43
CA GLY A 564 -29.63 -14.19 -14.84
C GLY A 564 -30.77 -13.94 -15.82
N LEU A 565 -30.52 -13.95 -17.14
CA LEU A 565 -31.52 -13.57 -18.16
C LEU A 565 -32.04 -14.74 -19.01
N GLN A 566 -31.56 -15.96 -18.78
CA GLN A 566 -32.04 -17.16 -19.49
C GLN A 566 -32.96 -18.06 -18.66
N MET A 567 -33.28 -17.70 -17.41
CA MET A 567 -34.20 -18.47 -16.57
C MET A 567 -35.60 -17.82 -16.40
N GLU A 568 -35.86 -16.72 -17.12
CA GLU A 568 -37.14 -15.98 -17.05
C GLU A 568 -37.99 -16.11 -18.33
N ASN A 569 -37.57 -16.94 -19.30
CA ASN A 569 -38.29 -17.12 -20.58
C ASN A 569 -38.66 -18.58 -20.92
N ILE A 570 -38.62 -19.48 -19.93
CA ILE A 570 -39.17 -20.84 -20.05
C ILE A 570 -40.10 -21.04 -18.85
N GLY A 571 -41.34 -20.58 -18.96
CA GLY A 571 -42.31 -20.69 -17.87
C GLY A 571 -43.70 -20.12 -18.12
N ASN A 572 -43.93 -19.37 -19.20
CA ASN A 572 -45.27 -18.88 -19.55
C ASN A 572 -45.75 -19.53 -20.85
N GLY A 573 -46.33 -20.73 -20.72
CA GLY A 573 -47.03 -21.41 -21.79
C GLY A 573 -47.85 -22.59 -21.27
N SER A 574 -49.15 -22.36 -21.07
CA SER A 574 -50.21 -23.34 -20.67
C SER A 574 -50.09 -23.87 -19.23
N LEU A 575 -51.12 -23.95 -18.38
CA LEU A 575 -52.52 -24.26 -18.61
C LEU A 575 -53.46 -23.38 -17.77
N ALA A 576 -54.64 -23.16 -18.33
CA ALA A 576 -55.85 -22.66 -17.68
C ALA A 576 -56.58 -23.78 -16.91
N GLU A 577 -57.48 -23.36 -16.01
CA GLU A 577 -58.58 -24.10 -15.34
C GLU A 577 -58.16 -25.13 -14.26
N GLU A 578 -58.76 -25.25 -13.07
CA GLU A 578 -60.17 -25.19 -12.65
C GLU A 578 -60.34 -24.76 -11.17
N LYS A 579 -61.47 -24.09 -10.87
CA LYS A 579 -62.42 -24.20 -9.72
C LYS A 579 -61.84 -24.30 -8.28
N CYS A 580 -62.29 -23.55 -7.27
CA CYS A 580 -63.58 -22.99 -6.91
C CYS A 580 -63.36 -21.73 -6.06
#